data_AF-A0A7C5QHR2-F1
#
_entry.id   AF-A0A7C5QHR2-F1
#
_cell.length_a   1.000
_cell.length_b   1.000
_cell.length_c   1.000
_cell.angle_alpha   90.00
_cell.angle_beta   90.00
_cell.angle_gamma   90.00
#
_symmetry.space_group_name_H-M   'P 1'
#
loop_
_entity.id
_entity.type
_entity.pdbx_description
1 polymer ?
#
loop_
_entity_poly.entity_id
_entity_poly.type
_entity_poly.pdbx_seq_one_letter_code
_entity_poly.pdbx_strand_id
1 'polypeptide(L)'
;MNHHHSLQLLFLPEEGEHQAGDTIYRCFLLNRGEHCYLYKIEADTLTRHILLQKGKLEAHNLIELPKFYKDDLNDKPIYRFSFWVQTNRGTGAELKAEICLRPKNFFSRKREIEMLDNCFGHPYEINLQEQKKESESLQSYTRKHHTHLPKGSSTSYSRRVDIHNPEKVAHFPREIDLHIEALRPNAGKMEASLILQIQLRAFEEYLNEAIRLGIDEILIVHGKGEGVLRSKIHDALDKNPYVKKYEKVHHIFGSGATTVFL
;
A
#
# COMPACT_ATOMS: atom_id res chain seq x y z
N MET A 1 -18.80 -5.09 30.85
CA MET A 1 -17.63 -5.99 30.93
C MET A 1 -16.57 -5.36 30.05
N ASN A 2 -15.42 -4.98 30.60
CA ASN A 2 -14.31 -4.46 29.79
C ASN A 2 -13.81 -5.61 28.93
N HIS A 3 -14.21 -5.65 27.66
CA HIS A 3 -13.63 -6.57 26.69
C HIS A 3 -12.19 -6.12 26.47
N HIS A 4 -11.24 -6.79 27.13
CA HIS A 4 -9.82 -6.51 26.96
C HIS A 4 -9.41 -6.97 25.55
N HIS A 5 -9.43 -6.04 24.60
CA HIS A 5 -8.88 -6.25 23.27
C HIS A 5 -7.36 -6.19 23.36
N SER A 6 -6.68 -7.34 23.27
CA SER A 6 -5.23 -7.46 23.37
C SER A 6 -4.56 -7.40 21.98
N LEU A 7 -4.74 -6.27 21.31
CA LEU A 7 -4.16 -5.99 19.99
C LEU A 7 -2.89 -5.15 20.11
N GLN A 8 -1.86 -5.49 19.35
CA GLN A 8 -0.57 -4.79 19.35
C GLN A 8 -0.04 -4.55 17.94
N LEU A 9 0.58 -3.40 17.74
CA LEU A 9 1.41 -3.08 16.59
C LEU A 9 2.88 -3.24 16.99
N LEU A 10 3.65 -4.01 16.24
CA LEU A 10 5.04 -4.36 16.55
C LEU A 10 5.97 -3.88 15.43
N PHE A 11 7.09 -3.29 15.82
CA PHE A 11 8.18 -2.95 14.90
C PHE A 11 9.46 -3.66 15.33
N LEU A 12 10.00 -4.52 14.47
CA LEU A 12 11.25 -5.25 14.69
C LEU A 12 12.32 -4.71 13.76
N PRO A 13 13.49 -4.27 14.25
CA PRO A 13 14.58 -3.88 13.38
C PRO A 13 15.04 -5.10 12.56
N GLU A 14 15.26 -4.91 11.27
CA GLU A 14 15.86 -5.91 10.39
C GLU A 14 17.39 -5.87 10.61
N GLU A 15 17.98 -6.98 11.10
CA GLU A 15 19.43 -7.08 11.26
C GLU A 15 20.08 -7.31 9.88
N GLY A 16 20.93 -6.36 9.46
CA GLY A 16 21.66 -6.41 8.20
C GLY A 16 22.78 -5.37 8.16
N GLU A 17 23.75 -5.54 7.24
CA GLU A 17 24.81 -4.57 6.94
C GLU A 17 24.24 -3.28 6.31
N HIS A 18 23.46 -2.54 7.08
CA HIS A 18 22.95 -1.24 6.67
C HIS A 18 23.84 -0.17 7.30
N GLN A 19 24.28 0.80 6.48
CA GLN A 19 25.03 1.96 6.95
C GLN A 19 24.24 2.65 8.08
N ALA A 20 24.96 3.25 9.03
CA ALA A 20 24.38 3.90 10.20
C ALA A 20 23.39 5.02 9.78
N GLY A 21 22.10 4.66 9.63
CA GLY A 21 21.09 5.54 9.03
C GLY A 21 19.88 4.77 8.52
N ASP A 22 20.09 3.70 7.75
CA ASP A 22 19.07 3.01 6.95
C ASP A 22 18.34 1.88 7.70
N THR A 23 17.98 2.11 8.96
CA THR A 23 17.28 1.07 9.73
C THR A 23 15.88 0.84 9.16
N ILE A 24 15.63 -0.38 8.68
CA ILE A 24 14.33 -0.85 8.23
C ILE A 24 13.69 -1.67 9.34
N TYR A 25 12.38 -1.50 9.53
CA TYR A 25 11.60 -2.25 10.51
C TYR A 25 10.61 -3.18 9.80
N ARG A 26 10.65 -4.46 10.17
CA ARG A 26 9.56 -5.39 9.88
C ARG A 26 8.41 -5.10 10.83
N CYS A 27 7.22 -4.95 10.26
CA CYS A 27 6.05 -4.50 11.00
C CYS A 27 5.04 -5.65 11.13
N PHE A 28 4.41 -5.75 12.28
CA PHE A 28 3.41 -6.79 12.51
C PHE A 28 2.22 -6.26 13.29
N LEU A 29 1.05 -6.82 12.98
CA LEU A 29 -0.14 -6.68 13.79
C LEU A 29 -0.39 -8.00 14.52
N LEU A 30 -0.35 -7.95 15.85
CA LEU A 30 -0.53 -9.10 16.73
C LEU A 30 -1.90 -9.03 17.40
N ASN A 31 -2.60 -10.16 17.37
CA ASN A 31 -3.78 -10.40 18.20
C ASN A 31 -3.46 -11.44 19.25
N ARG A 32 -3.36 -11.02 20.52
CA ARG A 32 -3.21 -11.94 21.66
C ARG A 32 -4.56 -12.37 22.26
N GLY A 33 -5.66 -11.94 21.65
CA GLY A 33 -7.00 -12.14 22.16
C GLY A 33 -7.70 -13.32 21.48
N GLU A 34 -8.84 -13.68 22.05
CA GLU A 34 -9.67 -14.80 21.59
C GLU A 34 -10.63 -14.41 20.46
N HIS A 35 -10.77 -13.11 20.18
CA HIS A 35 -11.68 -12.63 19.16
C HIS A 35 -11.00 -12.60 17.80
N CYS A 36 -11.73 -13.03 16.77
CA CYS A 36 -11.37 -12.79 15.39
C CYS A 36 -11.89 -11.40 14.99
N TYR A 37 -11.08 -10.64 14.25
CA TYR A 37 -11.44 -9.32 13.76
C TYR A 37 -11.39 -9.27 12.25
N LEU A 38 -12.33 -8.57 11.63
CA LEU A 38 -12.02 -7.89 10.38
C LEU A 38 -11.30 -6.60 10.72
N TYR A 39 -10.28 -6.24 9.97
CA TYR A 39 -9.52 -5.03 10.21
C TYR A 39 -9.33 -4.22 8.94
N LYS A 40 -9.11 -2.92 9.16
CA LYS A 40 -8.59 -1.95 8.21
C LYS A 40 -7.53 -1.13 8.95
N ILE A 41 -6.35 -1.01 8.34
CA ILE A 41 -5.24 -0.19 8.82
C ILE A 41 -4.89 0.78 7.70
N GLU A 42 -4.80 2.05 8.06
CA GLU A 42 -4.26 3.11 7.24
C GLU A 42 -3.07 3.70 7.97
N ALA A 43 -1.95 3.89 7.28
CA ALA A 43 -0.83 4.63 7.83
C ALA A 43 -0.42 5.70 6.84
N ASP A 44 -0.32 6.94 7.34
CA ASP A 44 0.01 8.11 6.54
C ASP A 44 1.16 8.87 7.20
N THR A 45 2.07 9.40 6.38
CA THR A 45 2.90 10.54 6.76
C THR A 45 2.26 11.85 6.30
N LEU A 46 2.91 12.98 6.58
CA LEU A 46 2.56 14.27 5.98
C LEU A 46 2.71 14.29 4.45
N THR A 47 3.59 13.45 3.91
CA THR A 47 4.10 13.54 2.54
C THR A 47 3.64 12.38 1.64
N ARG A 48 3.26 11.24 2.22
CA ARG A 48 2.87 10.03 1.49
C ARG A 48 1.95 9.12 2.29
N HIS A 49 1.14 8.33 1.58
CA HIS A 49 0.45 7.18 2.15
C HIS A 49 1.46 6.03 2.33
N ILE A 50 1.64 5.54 3.55
CA ILE A 50 2.54 4.41 3.86
C ILE A 50 1.84 3.09 3.54
N LEU A 51 0.63 2.89 4.06
CA LEU A 51 -0.11 1.66 3.81
C LEU A 51 -1.62 1.84 3.91
N LEU A 52 -2.32 1.01 3.15
CA LEU A 52 -3.74 0.70 3.33
C LEU A 52 -3.87 -0.83 3.27
N GLN A 53 -4.12 -1.46 4.41
CA GLN A 53 -4.25 -2.91 4.50
C GLN A 53 -5.56 -3.26 5.19
N LYS A 54 -6.32 -4.15 4.57
CA LYS A 54 -7.53 -4.71 5.14
C LYS A 54 -7.38 -6.22 5.19
N GLY A 55 -7.82 -6.85 6.27
CA GLY A 55 -7.77 -8.32 6.37
C GLY A 55 -8.75 -8.89 7.38
N LYS A 56 -8.59 -10.19 7.59
CA LYS A 56 -9.08 -10.88 8.78
C LYS A 56 -7.87 -11.15 9.67
N LEU A 57 -8.02 -10.90 10.95
CA LEU A 57 -7.05 -11.18 11.99
C LEU A 57 -7.68 -12.22 12.90
N GLU A 58 -7.22 -13.46 12.76
CA GLU A 58 -7.68 -14.55 13.62
C GLU A 58 -7.23 -14.33 15.08
N ALA A 59 -7.90 -15.03 15.99
CA ALA A 59 -7.48 -15.11 17.39
C ALA A 59 -6.06 -15.67 17.49
N HIS A 60 -5.27 -15.17 18.45
CA HIS A 60 -3.89 -15.63 18.71
C HIS A 60 -2.98 -15.64 17.48
N ASN A 61 -3.21 -14.73 16.54
CA ASN A 61 -2.50 -14.70 15.27
C ASN A 61 -1.68 -13.43 15.08
N LEU A 62 -0.64 -13.54 14.27
CA LEU A 62 0.25 -12.46 13.87
C LEU A 62 0.19 -12.32 12.36
N ILE A 63 0.08 -11.09 11.88
CA ILE A 63 0.18 -10.79 10.45
C ILE A 63 1.32 -9.81 10.21
N GLU A 64 2.02 -10.00 9.09
CA GLU A 64 3.03 -9.05 8.63
C GLU A 64 2.34 -7.87 7.92
N LEU A 65 2.86 -6.67 8.20
CA LEU A 65 2.50 -5.41 7.57
C LEU A 65 3.68 -4.96 6.69
N PRO A 66 3.46 -4.02 5.75
CA PRO A 66 4.53 -3.40 5.00
C PRO A 66 5.68 -2.92 5.87
N LYS A 67 6.91 -3.04 5.34
CA LYS A 67 8.11 -2.57 6.01
C LYS A 67 8.02 -1.06 6.30
N PHE A 68 8.58 -0.66 7.42
CA PHE A 68 8.61 0.72 7.87
C PHE A 68 10.04 1.24 7.88
N TYR A 69 10.27 2.40 7.28
CA TYR A 69 11.61 2.99 7.20
C TYR A 69 11.80 3.97 8.35
N LYS A 70 12.98 3.96 8.98
CA LYS A 70 13.29 4.90 10.07
C LYS A 70 13.04 6.36 9.67
N ASP A 71 13.33 6.73 8.42
CA ASP A 71 13.12 8.08 7.91
C ASP A 71 11.67 8.54 7.95
N ASP A 72 10.71 7.61 7.84
CA ASP A 72 9.28 7.92 7.95
C ASP A 72 8.93 8.45 9.35
N LEU A 73 9.71 8.14 10.39
CA LEU A 73 9.49 8.68 11.75
C LEU A 73 9.61 10.20 11.80
N ASN A 74 10.37 10.81 10.89
CA ASN A 74 10.55 12.28 10.85
C ASN A 74 9.21 12.98 10.57
N ASP A 75 8.35 12.37 9.77
CA ASP A 75 7.04 12.89 9.40
C ASP A 75 5.92 12.51 10.38
N LYS A 76 6.26 11.88 11.52
CA LYS A 76 5.33 11.50 12.61
C LYS A 76 4.11 10.72 12.11
N PRO A 77 4.33 9.51 11.58
CA PRO A 77 3.31 8.77 10.87
C PRO A 77 2.16 8.38 11.80
N ILE A 78 0.94 8.42 11.26
CA ILE A 78 -0.29 8.16 11.99
C ILE A 78 -0.90 6.88 11.45
N TYR A 79 -1.02 5.88 12.31
CA TYR A 79 -1.71 4.63 12.05
C TYR A 79 -3.14 4.73 12.56
N ARG A 80 -4.11 4.60 11.66
CA ARG A 80 -5.54 4.51 11.97
C ARG A 80 -6.00 3.09 11.81
N PHE A 81 -6.62 2.59 12.86
CA PHE A 81 -7.14 1.25 12.92
C PHE A 81 -8.66 1.27 12.95
N SER A 82 -9.28 0.36 12.23
CA SER A 82 -10.70 0.06 12.33
C SER A 82 -10.86 -1.45 12.41
N PHE A 83 -11.47 -1.94 13.47
CA PHE A 83 -11.69 -3.34 13.75
C PHE A 83 -13.17 -3.62 13.90
N TRP A 84 -13.60 -4.79 13.42
CA TRP A 84 -14.94 -5.31 13.64
C TRP A 84 -14.81 -6.72 14.18
N VAL A 85 -15.32 -6.95 15.39
CA VAL A 85 -15.36 -8.31 15.96
C VAL A 85 -16.23 -9.19 15.08
N GLN A 86 -15.68 -10.32 14.62
CA GLN A 86 -16.43 -11.29 13.84
C GLN A 86 -17.23 -12.19 14.78
N THR A 87 -18.54 -12.28 14.52
CA THR A 87 -19.48 -13.10 15.27
C THR A 87 -20.18 -14.10 14.34
N ASN A 88 -20.83 -15.11 14.92
CA ASN A 88 -21.58 -16.10 14.15
C ASN A 88 -22.78 -15.50 13.39
N ARG A 89 -23.18 -14.25 13.69
CA ARG A 89 -24.30 -13.54 13.07
C ARG A 89 -23.88 -12.37 12.18
N GLY A 90 -22.58 -12.18 11.95
CA GLY A 90 -22.03 -11.07 11.18
C GLY A 90 -20.93 -10.31 11.93
N THR A 91 -20.76 -9.02 11.62
CA THR A 91 -19.74 -8.17 12.25
C THR A 91 -20.34 -7.29 13.35
N GLY A 92 -19.63 -7.21 14.49
CA GLY A 92 -19.97 -6.28 15.57
C GLY A 92 -19.77 -4.81 15.20
N ALA A 93 -19.91 -3.93 16.19
CA ALA A 93 -19.67 -2.49 16.01
C ALA A 93 -18.22 -2.20 15.56
N GLU A 94 -18.05 -1.10 14.84
CA GLU A 94 -16.72 -0.63 14.45
C GLU A 94 -15.98 -0.07 15.67
N LEU A 95 -14.80 -0.63 15.92
CA LEU A 95 -13.87 -0.23 16.94
C LEU A 95 -12.71 0.51 16.30
N LYS A 96 -12.45 1.75 16.72
CA LYS A 96 -11.37 2.58 16.17
C LYS A 96 -10.25 2.79 17.18
N ALA A 97 -9.04 2.92 16.65
CA ALA A 97 -7.89 3.39 17.40
C ALA A 97 -6.96 4.18 16.49
N GLU A 98 -6.19 5.09 17.07
CA GLU A 98 -5.17 5.84 16.35
C GLU A 98 -3.86 5.82 17.13
N ILE A 99 -2.75 5.57 16.43
CA ILE A 99 -1.40 5.59 16.99
C ILE A 99 -0.55 6.53 16.14
N CYS A 100 -0.09 7.62 16.76
CA CYS A 100 0.92 8.50 16.17
C CYS A 100 2.31 8.08 16.63
N LEU A 101 3.18 7.69 15.69
CA LEU A 101 4.55 7.31 15.98
C LEU A 101 5.40 8.58 16.12
N ARG A 102 5.73 8.92 17.36
CA ARG A 102 6.65 10.02 17.68
C ARG A 102 8.05 9.46 17.92
N PRO A 103 9.12 10.00 17.31
CA PRO A 103 10.48 9.46 17.42
C PRO A 103 10.91 9.18 18.87
N LYS A 104 10.73 10.17 19.76
CA LYS A 104 11.10 10.05 21.18
C LYS A 104 10.41 8.86 21.87
N ASN A 105 9.13 8.65 21.58
CA ASN A 105 8.34 7.58 22.17
C ASN A 105 8.64 6.22 21.53
N PHE A 106 8.99 6.21 20.24
CA PHE A 106 9.31 5.00 19.50
C PHE A 106 10.58 4.35 20.06
N PHE A 107 11.69 5.10 20.10
CA PHE A 107 12.97 4.55 20.57
C PHE A 107 12.99 4.24 22.07
N SER A 108 12.25 4.98 22.89
CA SER A 108 12.15 4.70 24.33
C SER A 108 11.37 3.43 24.67
N ARG A 109 10.60 2.89 23.71
CA ARG A 109 9.73 1.71 23.89
C ARG A 109 10.42 0.40 23.53
N LYS A 110 11.76 0.36 23.38
CA LYS A 110 12.49 -0.88 23.12
C LYS A 110 12.21 -1.93 24.21
N ARG A 111 11.68 -3.08 23.81
CA ARG A 111 11.32 -4.21 24.68
C ARG A 111 11.70 -5.51 24.00
N GLU A 112 12.01 -6.51 24.80
CA GLU A 112 12.13 -7.89 24.32
C GLU A 112 10.76 -8.40 23.89
N ILE A 113 10.70 -9.11 22.76
CA ILE A 113 9.46 -9.64 22.21
C ILE A 113 9.41 -11.13 22.51
N GLU A 114 8.62 -11.51 23.51
CA GLU A 114 8.50 -12.88 24.06
C GLU A 114 8.26 -13.99 23.01
N MET A 115 7.75 -13.65 21.82
CA MET A 115 7.46 -14.61 20.74
C MET A 115 8.64 -14.88 19.81
N LEU A 116 9.76 -14.17 19.98
CA LEU A 116 10.94 -14.24 19.13
C LEU A 116 12.19 -14.19 20.01
N ASP A 117 12.91 -15.31 20.12
CA ASP A 117 14.09 -15.42 20.97
C ASP A 117 15.11 -14.31 20.67
N ASN A 118 15.55 -13.61 21.72
CA ASN A 118 16.55 -12.53 21.68
C ASN A 118 16.22 -11.36 20.75
N CYS A 119 14.97 -11.18 20.35
CA CYS A 119 14.57 -10.07 19.48
C CYS A 119 14.04 -8.88 20.29
N PHE A 120 14.65 -7.71 20.11
CA PHE A 120 14.16 -6.46 20.66
C PHE A 120 13.34 -5.69 19.64
N GLY A 121 12.13 -5.29 20.02
CA GLY A 121 11.21 -4.53 19.17
C GLY A 121 10.62 -3.31 19.88
N HIS A 122 9.76 -2.61 19.15
CA HIS A 122 9.02 -1.45 19.64
C HIS A 122 7.51 -1.75 19.60
N PRO A 123 6.91 -2.26 20.70
CA PRO A 123 5.49 -2.59 20.75
C PRO A 123 4.62 -1.36 21.06
N TYR A 124 3.45 -1.33 20.44
CA TYR A 124 2.39 -0.37 20.70
C TYR A 124 1.06 -1.08 20.94
N GLU A 125 0.43 -0.81 22.07
CA GLU A 125 -0.91 -1.32 22.37
C GLU A 125 -1.97 -0.51 21.62
N ILE A 126 -2.91 -1.24 21.02
CA ILE A 126 -4.00 -0.66 20.26
C ILE A 126 -5.23 -0.56 21.16
N ASN A 127 -5.49 0.65 21.66
CA ASN A 127 -6.62 0.93 22.53
C ASN A 127 -7.88 1.21 21.71
N LEU A 128 -8.74 0.20 21.59
CA LEU A 128 -9.98 0.28 20.82
C LEU A 128 -11.07 1.10 21.54
N GLN A 129 -11.77 1.95 20.78
CA GLN A 129 -12.94 2.71 21.24
C GLN A 129 -14.12 2.53 20.28
N GLU A 130 -15.32 2.32 20.83
CA GLU A 130 -16.57 2.26 20.06
C GLU A 130 -16.99 3.66 19.60
N GLN A 131 -17.42 3.78 18.34
CA GLN A 131 -17.99 5.02 17.84
C GLN A 131 -19.47 5.14 18.26
N LYS A 132 -19.79 6.00 19.24
CA LYS A 132 -21.17 6.45 19.46
C LYS A 132 -21.61 7.29 18.25
N LYS A 133 -22.62 6.81 17.51
CA LYS A 133 -23.28 7.62 16.48
C LYS A 133 -24.12 8.70 17.18
N GLU A 134 -23.62 9.93 17.27
CA GLU A 134 -24.50 11.09 17.41
C GLU A 134 -25.25 11.25 16.09
N SER A 135 -26.58 11.17 16.17
CA SER A 135 -27.49 11.33 15.04
C SER A 135 -27.58 12.81 14.69
N GLU A 136 -26.72 13.30 13.80
CA GLU A 136 -26.94 14.60 13.17
C GLU A 136 -27.92 14.47 12.01
N SER A 137 -29.01 15.25 12.11
CA SER A 137 -30.05 15.40 11.08
C SER A 137 -29.48 15.90 9.76
N LEU A 138 -29.99 15.35 8.65
CA LEU A 138 -29.64 15.65 7.24
C LEU A 138 -29.52 17.15 6.87
N GLN A 139 -30.06 18.05 7.69
CA GLN A 139 -30.12 19.49 7.43
C GLN A 139 -28.86 20.27 7.86
N SER A 140 -28.04 19.75 8.78
CA SER A 140 -26.79 20.43 9.18
C SER A 140 -25.64 20.21 8.19
N TYR A 141 -25.69 19.10 7.42
CA TYR A 141 -24.66 18.73 6.43
C TYR A 141 -24.61 19.67 5.22
N THR A 142 -25.76 20.18 4.79
CA THR A 142 -25.90 20.93 3.52
C THR A 142 -25.32 22.35 3.60
N ARG A 143 -25.08 22.91 4.80
CA ARG A 143 -24.60 24.30 4.94
C ARG A 143 -23.09 24.43 5.13
N LYS A 144 -22.33 23.35 5.32
CA LYS A 144 -20.90 23.40 5.65
C LYS A 144 -19.94 22.75 4.64
N HIS A 145 -20.41 22.01 3.63
CA HIS A 145 -19.52 21.29 2.69
C HIS A 145 -19.86 21.53 1.22
N HIS A 146 -19.80 22.78 0.77
CA HIS A 146 -19.54 23.09 -0.64
C HIS A 146 -18.04 23.42 -0.82
N THR A 147 -17.21 22.39 -0.76
CA THR A 147 -15.92 22.31 -1.46
C THR A 147 -15.66 20.86 -1.81
N HIS A 148 -15.68 20.60 -3.12
CA HIS A 148 -15.07 19.52 -3.90
C HIS A 148 -14.67 18.22 -3.21
N LEU A 149 -15.32 17.12 -3.60
CA LEU A 149 -14.68 15.94 -4.22
C LEU A 149 -15.74 14.87 -4.54
N PRO A 150 -15.75 14.28 -5.76
CA PRO A 150 -16.62 13.16 -6.10
C PRO A 150 -16.17 11.85 -5.41
N LYS A 151 -17.15 10.97 -5.23
CA LYS A 151 -17.07 9.66 -4.58
C LYS A 151 -16.39 8.60 -5.45
N GLY A 152 -15.67 7.69 -4.77
CA GLY A 152 -15.32 6.33 -5.21
C GLY A 152 -14.01 6.27 -6.01
N SER A 153 -13.02 5.40 -5.77
CA SER A 153 -12.83 4.17 -4.98
C SER A 153 -11.41 3.56 -5.35
N SER A 154 -10.65 2.82 -4.54
CA SER A 154 -10.47 1.36 -4.30
C SER A 154 -10.39 0.38 -5.51
N THR A 155 -9.19 -0.20 -5.77
CA THR A 155 -8.95 -1.67 -5.80
C THR A 155 -7.49 -2.02 -5.48
N SER A 156 -7.36 -3.21 -4.89
CA SER A 156 -6.20 -3.99 -4.47
C SER A 156 -6.35 -5.41 -5.08
N TYR A 157 -5.30 -6.05 -5.62
CA TYR A 157 -5.25 -7.51 -5.87
C TYR A 157 -4.87 -8.20 -4.53
N SER A 158 -5.55 -9.18 -3.94
CA SER A 158 -6.84 -9.82 -4.21
C SER A 158 -7.51 -10.11 -2.85
N ARG A 159 -8.34 -9.19 -2.37
CA ARG A 159 -9.66 -9.59 -1.86
C ARG A 159 -10.51 -9.81 -3.12
N ARG A 160 -11.82 -10.05 -3.01
CA ARG A 160 -12.71 -9.62 -4.10
C ARG A 160 -12.18 -8.28 -4.64
N VAL A 161 -11.83 -8.24 -5.94
CA VAL A 161 -11.60 -6.99 -6.68
C VAL A 161 -12.63 -6.03 -6.12
N ASP A 162 -12.23 -4.85 -5.63
CA ASP A 162 -13.24 -3.84 -5.36
C ASP A 162 -13.84 -3.52 -6.73
N ILE A 163 -14.94 -4.17 -7.08
CA ILE A 163 -15.82 -3.86 -8.20
C ILE A 163 -16.43 -2.45 -8.03
N HIS A 164 -15.92 -1.66 -7.08
CA HIS A 164 -16.53 -0.45 -6.62
C HIS A 164 -15.68 0.79 -6.78
N ASN A 165 -14.59 0.76 -7.60
CA ASN A 165 -14.24 1.93 -8.42
C ASN A 165 -14.42 1.68 -9.90
N PRO A 166 -15.67 1.59 -10.38
CA PRO A 166 -15.90 1.63 -11.81
C PRO A 166 -15.22 2.85 -12.44
N GLU A 167 -15.11 3.99 -11.75
CA GLU A 167 -14.45 5.17 -12.32
C GLU A 167 -12.94 4.97 -12.54
N LYS A 168 -12.15 4.51 -11.57
CA LYS A 168 -10.70 4.32 -11.81
C LYS A 168 -10.39 3.18 -12.77
N VAL A 169 -11.15 2.09 -12.77
CA VAL A 169 -10.94 0.99 -13.73
C VAL A 169 -11.33 1.43 -15.14
N ALA A 170 -12.41 2.20 -15.30
CA ALA A 170 -12.85 2.71 -16.60
C ALA A 170 -11.90 3.79 -17.17
N HIS A 171 -11.28 4.59 -16.31
CA HIS A 171 -10.37 5.66 -16.73
C HIS A 171 -8.88 5.26 -16.68
N PHE A 172 -8.54 4.03 -16.30
CA PHE A 172 -7.16 3.56 -16.32
C PHE A 172 -6.69 3.44 -17.78
N PRO A 173 -5.59 4.11 -18.17
CA PRO A 173 -5.06 3.97 -19.52
C PRO A 173 -4.53 2.55 -19.70
N ARG A 174 -5.04 1.81 -20.69
CA ARG A 174 -4.59 0.44 -21.00
C ARG A 174 -3.24 0.42 -21.73
N GLU A 175 -2.71 1.58 -22.05
CA GLU A 175 -1.45 1.78 -22.75
C GLU A 175 -0.61 2.83 -22.01
N ILE A 176 0.68 2.56 -21.84
CA ILE A 176 1.65 3.58 -21.43
C ILE A 176 2.73 3.74 -22.51
N ASP A 177 2.95 4.99 -22.90
CA ASP A 177 4.10 5.39 -23.71
C ASP A 177 5.27 5.79 -22.81
N LEU A 178 6.33 4.99 -22.85
CA LEU A 178 7.55 5.23 -22.08
C LEU A 178 8.55 6.12 -22.82
N HIS A 179 8.28 6.64 -24.02
CA HIS A 179 9.16 7.65 -24.61
C HIS A 179 9.27 8.87 -23.68
N ILE A 180 10.48 9.42 -23.55
CA ILE A 180 10.74 10.50 -22.59
C ILE A 180 9.92 11.76 -22.89
N GLU A 181 9.60 11.99 -24.16
CA GLU A 181 8.74 13.08 -24.63
C GLU A 181 7.30 12.93 -24.12
N ALA A 182 6.81 11.69 -23.98
CA ALA A 182 5.49 11.38 -23.44
C ALA A 182 5.47 11.52 -21.91
N LEU A 183 6.55 11.11 -21.22
CA LEU A 183 6.66 11.18 -19.76
C LEU A 183 6.99 12.59 -19.25
N ARG A 184 7.72 13.37 -20.03
CA ARG A 184 8.17 14.72 -19.66
C ARG A 184 8.21 15.65 -20.88
N PRO A 185 7.14 16.41 -21.12
CA PRO A 185 7.14 17.47 -22.13
C PRO A 185 8.24 18.49 -21.79
N ASN A 186 9.12 18.79 -22.75
CA ASN A 186 10.32 19.62 -22.59
C ASN A 186 11.51 18.96 -21.86
N ALA A 187 11.66 17.64 -21.97
CA ALA A 187 12.95 16.99 -21.72
C ALA A 187 13.99 17.57 -22.68
N GLY A 188 14.83 18.50 -22.21
CA GLY A 188 15.96 19.02 -22.98
C GLY A 188 17.05 17.97 -23.19
N LYS A 189 18.31 18.39 -23.33
CA LYS A 189 19.45 17.45 -23.34
C LYS A 189 19.62 16.81 -21.96
N MET A 190 18.96 15.68 -21.75
CA MET A 190 19.12 14.84 -20.56
C MET A 190 20.14 13.74 -20.83
N GLU A 191 20.81 13.28 -19.78
CA GLU A 191 21.74 12.17 -19.84
C GLU A 191 20.96 10.84 -20.00
N ALA A 192 21.50 9.90 -20.77
CA ALA A 192 20.78 8.69 -21.20
C ALA A 192 20.41 7.77 -20.02
N SER A 193 21.26 7.67 -18.99
CA SER A 193 20.95 6.88 -17.78
C SER A 193 19.80 7.50 -16.98
N LEU A 194 19.73 8.83 -16.89
CA LEU A 194 18.62 9.52 -16.23
C LEU A 194 17.30 9.32 -16.99
N ILE A 195 17.35 9.37 -18.32
CA ILE A 195 16.19 9.04 -19.17
C ILE A 195 15.72 7.62 -18.85
N LEU A 196 16.63 6.64 -18.88
CA LEU A 196 16.30 5.23 -18.59
C LEU A 196 15.68 5.05 -17.19
N GLN A 197 16.21 5.73 -16.17
CA GLN A 197 15.65 5.66 -14.81
C GLN A 197 14.22 6.20 -14.74
N ILE A 198 13.94 7.32 -15.41
CA ILE A 198 12.58 7.89 -15.45
C ILE A 198 11.61 6.91 -16.13
N GLN A 199 12.04 6.30 -17.24
CA GLN A 199 11.24 5.34 -17.99
C GLN A 199 10.94 4.09 -17.16
N LEU A 200 11.93 3.53 -16.47
CA LEU A 200 11.76 2.34 -15.61
C LEU A 200 10.86 2.64 -14.41
N ARG A 201 11.01 3.81 -13.79
CA ARG A 201 10.13 4.23 -12.70
C ARG A 201 8.68 4.38 -13.15
N ALA A 202 8.44 5.03 -14.30
CA ALA A 202 7.10 5.17 -14.86
C ALA A 202 6.47 3.81 -15.19
N PHE A 203 7.27 2.88 -15.74
CA PHE A 203 6.85 1.50 -15.97
C PHE A 203 6.44 0.78 -14.67
N GLU A 204 7.27 0.84 -13.62
CA GLU A 204 6.97 0.19 -12.34
C GLU A 204 5.71 0.77 -11.67
N GLU A 205 5.56 2.10 -11.68
CA GLU A 205 4.38 2.77 -11.13
C GLU A 205 3.10 2.36 -11.88
N TYR A 206 3.17 2.30 -13.22
CA TYR A 206 2.07 1.87 -14.09
C TYR A 206 1.71 0.39 -13.91
N LEU A 207 2.71 -0.51 -13.93
CA LEU A 207 2.51 -1.95 -13.75
C LEU A 207 1.89 -2.23 -12.38
N ASN A 208 2.38 -1.58 -11.33
CA ASN A 208 1.83 -1.73 -10.00
C ASN A 208 0.41 -1.16 -9.89
N GLU A 209 0.05 -0.09 -10.60
CA GLU A 209 -1.34 0.41 -10.63
C GLU A 209 -2.26 -0.54 -11.40
N ALA A 210 -1.80 -1.11 -12.52
CA ALA A 210 -2.53 -2.15 -13.25
C ALA A 210 -2.79 -3.37 -12.37
N ILE A 211 -1.77 -3.83 -11.62
CA ILE A 211 -1.82 -4.88 -10.58
C ILE A 211 -2.50 -4.40 -9.28
N ARG A 212 -2.93 -3.15 -9.16
CA ARG A 212 -3.83 -2.74 -8.06
C ARG A 212 -5.27 -2.77 -8.52
N LEU A 213 -5.54 -2.30 -9.74
CA LEU A 213 -6.90 -2.05 -10.25
C LEU A 213 -7.65 -3.28 -10.77
N GLY A 214 -6.99 -4.41 -10.93
CA GLY A 214 -7.55 -5.63 -11.52
C GLY A 214 -7.52 -5.61 -13.05
N ILE A 215 -6.52 -4.98 -13.65
CA ILE A 215 -6.43 -4.79 -15.11
C ILE A 215 -5.87 -6.06 -15.73
N ASP A 216 -6.68 -6.78 -16.51
CA ASP A 216 -6.27 -8.07 -17.09
C ASP A 216 -5.17 -7.95 -18.17
N GLU A 217 -5.16 -6.84 -18.90
CA GLU A 217 -4.27 -6.62 -20.05
C GLU A 217 -3.83 -5.15 -20.14
N ILE A 218 -2.53 -4.95 -20.38
CA ILE A 218 -1.90 -3.66 -20.61
C ILE A 218 -0.91 -3.71 -21.77
N LEU A 219 -0.77 -2.59 -22.49
CA LEU A 219 0.22 -2.36 -23.54
C LEU A 219 1.32 -1.42 -23.04
N ILE A 220 2.57 -1.83 -23.23
CA ILE A 220 3.75 -1.02 -22.88
C ILE A 220 4.49 -0.66 -24.15
N VAL A 221 4.53 0.62 -24.49
CA VAL A 221 5.27 1.15 -25.63
C VAL A 221 6.64 1.62 -25.14
N HIS A 222 7.70 0.90 -25.53
CA HIS A 222 9.10 1.16 -25.15
C HIS A 222 9.98 1.59 -26.33
N GLY A 223 9.40 1.65 -27.54
CA GLY A 223 10.08 2.11 -28.75
C GLY A 223 10.94 1.05 -29.43
N LYS A 224 11.48 1.39 -30.61
CA LYS A 224 12.28 0.46 -31.46
C LYS A 224 13.79 0.64 -31.32
N GLY A 225 14.27 1.35 -30.30
CA GLY A 225 15.69 1.67 -30.13
C GLY A 225 16.59 0.45 -29.91
N GLU A 226 17.76 0.64 -29.32
CA GLU A 226 18.78 -0.40 -29.05
C GLU A 226 18.29 -1.57 -28.15
N GLY A 227 17.06 -1.51 -27.64
CA GLY A 227 16.44 -2.60 -26.87
C GLY A 227 16.82 -2.64 -25.39
N VAL A 228 17.59 -1.66 -24.89
CA VAL A 228 17.99 -1.58 -23.48
C VAL A 228 16.76 -1.45 -22.55
N LEU A 229 15.86 -0.51 -22.84
CA LEU A 229 14.62 -0.33 -22.07
C LEU A 229 13.75 -1.59 -22.12
N ARG A 230 13.61 -2.18 -23.30
CA ARG A 230 12.89 -3.44 -23.50
C ARG A 230 13.45 -4.57 -22.62
N SER A 231 14.76 -4.76 -22.62
CA SER A 231 15.41 -5.81 -21.83
C SER A 231 15.13 -5.63 -20.33
N LYS A 232 15.25 -4.40 -19.83
CA LYS A 232 14.97 -4.10 -18.41
C LYS A 232 13.51 -4.30 -18.02
N ILE A 233 12.59 -3.97 -18.93
CA ILE A 233 11.16 -4.25 -18.75
C ILE A 233 10.92 -5.77 -18.69
N HIS A 234 11.51 -6.54 -19.63
CA HIS A 234 11.37 -8.00 -19.65
C HIS A 234 11.95 -8.64 -18.38
N ASP A 235 13.14 -8.22 -17.94
CA ASP A 235 13.75 -8.67 -16.68
C ASP A 235 12.85 -8.41 -15.46
N ALA A 236 12.12 -7.29 -15.44
CA ALA A 236 11.22 -6.92 -14.36
C ALA A 236 9.90 -7.69 -14.43
N LEU A 237 9.37 -7.94 -15.63
CA LEU A 237 8.17 -8.75 -15.85
C LEU A 237 8.41 -10.20 -15.43
N ASP A 238 9.57 -10.78 -15.77
CA ASP A 238 9.92 -12.17 -15.41
C ASP A 238 9.99 -12.40 -13.90
N LYS A 239 10.34 -11.35 -13.13
CA LYS A 239 10.45 -11.41 -11.66
C LYS A 239 9.13 -11.11 -10.95
N ASN A 240 8.11 -10.65 -11.66
CA ASN A 240 6.86 -10.21 -11.05
C ASN A 240 5.86 -11.38 -10.98
N PRO A 241 5.45 -11.84 -9.77
CA PRO A 241 4.58 -13.01 -9.61
C PRO A 241 3.14 -12.79 -10.09
N TYR A 242 2.74 -11.54 -10.36
CA TYR A 242 1.41 -11.20 -10.87
C TYR A 242 1.36 -11.17 -12.41
N VAL A 243 2.49 -11.33 -13.09
CA VAL A 243 2.53 -11.41 -14.55
C VAL A 243 2.28 -12.85 -14.97
N LYS A 244 1.19 -13.10 -15.71
CA LYS A 244 0.88 -14.43 -16.26
C LYS A 244 1.72 -14.76 -17.48
N LYS A 245 1.80 -13.81 -18.41
CA LYS A 245 2.61 -13.89 -19.64
C LYS A 245 2.74 -12.52 -20.30
N TYR A 246 3.68 -12.36 -21.21
CA TYR A 246 3.79 -11.19 -22.07
C TYR A 246 4.24 -11.57 -23.48
N GLU A 247 3.78 -10.81 -24.46
CA GLU A 247 3.99 -11.07 -25.88
C GLU A 247 4.38 -9.77 -26.60
N LYS A 248 5.14 -9.89 -27.68
CA LYS A 248 5.46 -8.73 -28.52
C LYS A 248 4.28 -8.42 -29.44
N VAL A 249 3.92 -7.15 -29.58
CA VAL A 249 2.90 -6.75 -30.54
C VAL A 249 3.49 -6.68 -31.94
N HIS A 250 2.95 -7.50 -32.85
CA HIS A 250 3.45 -7.57 -34.23
C HIS A 250 2.69 -6.69 -35.23
N HIS A 251 1.46 -6.25 -34.95
CA HIS A 251 0.56 -5.75 -36.01
C HIS A 251 0.16 -4.27 -35.99
N ILE A 252 0.25 -3.52 -34.88
CA ILE A 252 -0.31 -2.13 -34.82
C ILE A 252 0.71 -1.06 -34.42
N PHE A 253 1.75 -1.40 -33.63
CA PHE A 253 2.77 -0.45 -33.13
C PHE A 253 4.21 -0.73 -33.60
N GLY A 254 4.40 -1.73 -34.46
CA GLY A 254 5.72 -2.28 -34.75
C GLY A 254 6.39 -2.90 -33.51
N SER A 255 7.61 -3.41 -33.68
CA SER A 255 8.40 -4.14 -32.67
C SER A 255 8.73 -3.40 -31.35
N GLY A 256 8.15 -2.22 -31.11
CA GLY A 256 8.43 -1.34 -29.97
C GLY A 256 7.39 -1.39 -28.86
N ALA A 257 6.53 -2.41 -28.83
CA ALA A 257 5.54 -2.58 -27.77
C ALA A 257 5.45 -4.02 -27.26
N THR A 258 5.08 -4.17 -25.99
CA THR A 258 4.89 -5.46 -25.30
C THR A 258 3.49 -5.46 -24.68
N THR A 259 2.68 -6.47 -25.00
CA THR A 259 1.41 -6.76 -24.31
C THR A 259 1.72 -7.61 -23.08
N VAL A 260 1.17 -7.24 -21.93
CA VAL A 260 1.33 -7.95 -20.66
C VAL A 260 -0.04 -8.38 -20.15
N PHE A 261 -0.13 -9.64 -19.75
CA PHE A 261 -1.31 -10.25 -19.14
C PHE A 261 -1.06 -10.45 -17.65
N LEU A 262 -1.92 -9.87 -16.80
CA LEU A 262 -1.86 -9.94 -15.33
C LEU A 262 -2.87 -10.94 -14.76
#